data_AF-A0A1Y1HPT6-F1
#
_entry.id   AF-A0A1Y1HPT6-F1
#
_cell.length_a   1.000
_cell.length_b   1.000
_cell.length_c   1.000
_cell.angle_alpha   90.00
_cell.angle_beta   90.00
_cell.angle_gamma   90.00
#
_symmetry.space_group_name_H-M   'P 1'
#
loop_
_entity.id
_entity.type
_entity.pdbx_description
1 polymer ?
#
loop_
_entity_poly.entity_id
_entity_poly.type
_entity_poly.pdbx_seq_one_letter_code
_entity_poly.pdbx_strand_id
1 'polypeptide(L)'
;MGGGDKCTPSSEDDAHDVNGGHEKQQGSKEAEELKNQGNELYQAGRVKDALSKFDEAVSKSPDVAVYRANKAAALSSLGRLGEAMLESKKAVELDDNYARAHERLANLCLRLGRFKEAKKHFEKAGEGGKDGQKRADQLDQHAKAALCARDKGEWEKALREADATIQGGADADCTLLGVKAEALQNLGRSDEAEKARAQAEKAAADAGTPAIRDPVISMLRAKIAASTGNFDGAVAAAERAVKLDPDNCAAIQTLKQVRALANARTRGNDLFKAGDFGGAEKAYSEGLETPLGKENAFLLSNRAAARSKQGHWEEALADADKATRAYPNYSKAKLRRAHAYRNLGRHEEAVRDLEELAAAAPYDADLGRELWEANRELAQSRGEDVSGWKFTPPGGLVDVTSDQQYRERVNGPGLVVGYFTATWCGPCRQIAPVIKKLPEKYPGLSIMKVDIDSHQQLAAAEGVASVPTFKVYKNGRKVNEITGANAPLLDQVISQNLQDILKKV
;
A
#
# COMPACT_ATOMS: atom_id res chain seq x y z
N MET A 1 -26.75 70.06 76.23
CA MET A 1 -25.70 70.33 75.24
C MET A 1 -24.36 69.99 75.88
N GLY A 2 -23.60 69.07 75.28
CA GLY A 2 -22.20 68.77 75.66
C GLY A 2 -21.96 67.41 76.31
N GLY A 3 -21.13 66.58 75.64
CA GLY A 3 -20.45 65.38 76.14
C GLY A 3 -21.32 64.12 76.28
N GLY A 4 -20.92 62.90 75.94
CA GLY A 4 -19.65 62.34 75.48
C GLY A 4 -19.75 60.80 75.63
N ASP A 5 -19.26 60.08 74.63
CA ASP A 5 -18.75 58.69 74.60
C ASP A 5 -19.50 57.53 75.29
N LYS A 6 -19.85 56.52 74.48
CA LYS A 6 -19.24 55.16 74.50
C LYS A 6 -19.90 54.25 73.48
N CYS A 7 -19.21 53.96 72.38
CA CYS A 7 -19.40 52.74 71.59
C CYS A 7 -18.03 52.19 71.23
N THR A 8 -17.71 51.05 71.80
CA THR A 8 -16.52 50.23 71.52
C THR A 8 -16.63 49.60 70.13
N PRO A 9 -15.61 49.65 69.26
CA PRO A 9 -15.46 48.66 68.21
C PRO A 9 -14.64 47.47 68.75
N SER A 10 -15.22 46.30 68.55
CA SER A 10 -14.58 45.00 68.64
C SER A 10 -13.31 44.95 67.79
N SER A 11 -12.27 44.36 68.37
CA SER A 11 -11.04 43.93 67.70
C SER A 11 -11.37 42.96 66.56
N GLU A 12 -11.20 43.40 65.31
CA GLU A 12 -10.95 42.50 64.18
C GLU A 12 -9.43 42.28 64.13
N ASP A 13 -9.03 41.06 64.42
CA ASP A 13 -7.65 40.58 64.34
C ASP A 13 -7.15 40.66 62.89
N ASP A 14 -6.07 41.39 62.69
CA ASP A 14 -5.15 41.28 61.57
C ASP A 14 -4.56 39.85 61.52
N ALA A 15 -5.28 38.91 60.91
CA ALA A 15 -4.71 37.64 60.46
C ALA A 15 -4.04 37.86 59.10
N HIS A 16 -2.78 38.29 59.15
CA HIS A 16 -1.89 38.36 58.00
C HIS A 16 -1.96 37.09 57.12
N ASP A 17 -2.29 37.28 55.85
CA ASP A 17 -2.10 36.33 54.74
C ASP A 17 -0.60 36.11 54.48
N VAL A 18 0.08 35.37 55.36
CA VAL A 18 1.48 34.95 55.18
C VAL A 18 1.57 33.56 54.55
N ASN A 19 0.49 32.77 54.60
CA ASN A 19 0.49 31.38 54.17
C ASN A 19 0.31 31.22 52.65
N GLY A 20 -0.46 32.10 51.99
CA GLY A 20 -0.63 32.07 50.53
C GLY A 20 0.61 32.48 49.74
N GLY A 21 1.50 33.29 50.35
CA GLY A 21 2.79 33.68 49.77
C GLY A 21 3.85 32.56 49.83
N HIS A 22 3.87 31.80 50.93
CA HIS A 22 4.79 30.68 51.12
C HIS A 22 4.45 29.48 50.22
N GLU A 23 3.16 29.12 50.09
CA GLU A 23 2.72 28.04 49.19
C GLU A 23 2.95 28.39 47.71
N LYS A 24 2.71 29.65 47.30
CA LYS A 24 3.04 30.13 45.94
C LYS A 24 4.55 30.15 45.67
N GLN A 25 5.37 30.57 46.64
CA GLN A 25 6.83 30.53 46.50
C GLN A 25 7.39 29.11 46.46
N GLN A 26 6.81 28.18 47.22
CA GLN A 26 7.24 26.79 47.25
C GLN A 26 6.84 26.05 45.96
N GLY A 27 5.60 26.25 45.50
CA GLY A 27 5.14 25.73 44.21
C GLY A 27 5.96 26.27 43.02
N SER A 28 6.39 27.54 43.07
CA SER A 28 7.26 28.13 42.06
C SER A 28 8.68 27.55 42.05
N LYS A 29 9.25 27.17 43.20
CA LYS A 29 10.57 26.52 43.28
C LYS A 29 10.52 25.07 42.79
N GLU A 30 9.48 24.33 43.19
CA GLU A 30 9.24 22.96 42.71
C GLU A 30 9.07 22.93 41.18
N ALA A 31 8.34 23.88 40.60
CA ALA A 31 8.16 23.97 39.14
C ALA A 31 9.48 24.24 38.39
N GLU A 32 10.36 25.09 38.96
CA GLU A 32 11.69 25.35 38.41
C GLU A 32 12.60 24.11 38.43
N GLU A 33 12.58 23.34 39.52
CA GLU A 33 13.31 22.07 39.63
C GLU A 33 12.81 21.04 38.60
N LEU A 34 11.49 20.90 38.46
CA LEU A 34 10.88 20.03 37.46
C LEU A 34 11.27 20.42 36.04
N LYS A 35 11.32 21.73 35.72
CA LYS A 35 11.81 22.23 34.43
C LYS A 35 13.29 21.86 34.22
N ASN A 36 14.15 22.00 35.23
CA ASN A 36 15.56 21.64 35.11
C ASN A 36 15.76 20.14 34.87
N GLN A 37 15.05 19.29 35.63
CA GLN A 37 15.03 17.84 35.40
C GLN A 37 14.53 17.49 33.99
N GLY A 38 13.47 18.16 33.53
CA GLY A 38 12.96 17.99 32.17
C GLY A 38 14.00 18.35 31.11
N ASN A 39 14.76 19.44 31.31
CA ASN A 39 15.84 19.82 30.40
C ASN A 39 16.97 18.78 30.37
N GLU A 40 17.38 18.24 31.52
CA GLU A 40 18.41 17.18 31.60
C GLU A 40 17.96 15.92 30.86
N LEU A 41 16.72 15.48 31.09
CA LEU A 41 16.13 14.33 30.39
C LEU A 41 16.03 14.58 28.87
N TYR A 42 15.70 15.81 28.48
CA TYR A 42 15.63 16.20 27.08
C TYR A 42 17.00 16.13 26.40
N GLN A 43 18.06 16.63 27.06
CA GLN A 43 19.44 16.54 26.56
C GLN A 43 19.94 15.09 26.53
N ALA A 44 19.48 14.24 27.45
CA ALA A 44 19.76 12.81 27.46
C ALA A 44 18.98 12.01 26.40
N GLY A 45 18.16 12.67 25.56
CA GLY A 45 17.33 12.01 24.54
C GLY A 45 16.09 11.28 25.09
N ARG A 46 15.83 11.35 26.40
CA ARG A 46 14.65 10.76 27.07
C ARG A 46 13.45 11.71 26.95
N VAL A 47 13.06 12.02 25.71
CA VAL A 47 12.08 13.07 25.41
C VAL A 47 10.70 12.82 26.02
N LYS A 48 10.26 11.56 26.14
CA LYS A 48 8.97 11.22 26.78
C LYS A 48 8.97 11.52 28.28
N ASP A 49 10.06 11.22 28.97
CA ASP A 49 10.21 11.49 30.39
C ASP A 49 10.36 12.99 30.65
N ALA A 50 11.10 13.69 29.77
CA ALA A 50 11.18 15.15 29.77
C ALA A 50 9.81 15.80 29.62
N LEU A 51 8.96 15.29 28.72
CA LEU A 51 7.59 15.77 28.54
C LEU A 51 6.77 15.63 29.83
N SER A 52 6.87 14.49 30.53
CA SER A 52 6.20 14.29 31.82
C SER A 52 6.62 15.35 32.84
N LYS A 53 7.92 15.66 32.92
CA LYS A 53 8.43 16.69 33.82
C LYS A 53 8.00 18.11 33.45
N PHE A 54 7.92 18.42 32.16
CA PHE A 54 7.35 19.68 31.71
C PHE A 54 5.83 19.76 31.97
N ASP A 55 5.09 18.66 31.86
CA ASP A 55 3.66 18.60 32.20
C ASP A 55 3.43 18.85 33.70
N GLU A 56 4.22 18.22 34.57
CA GLU A 56 4.21 18.46 36.01
C GLU A 56 4.52 19.95 36.32
N ALA A 57 5.55 20.52 35.68
CA ALA A 57 5.92 21.93 35.85
C ALA A 57 4.80 22.90 35.42
N VAL A 58 4.16 22.65 34.27
CA VAL A 58 3.02 23.46 33.78
C VAL A 58 1.79 23.30 34.68
N SER A 59 1.59 22.13 35.28
CA SER A 59 0.47 21.89 36.21
C SER A 59 0.65 22.64 37.54
N LYS A 60 1.90 22.79 37.99
CA LYS A 60 2.25 23.55 39.20
C LYS A 60 2.19 25.06 38.97
N SER A 61 2.70 25.53 37.83
CA SER A 61 2.73 26.96 37.45
C SER A 61 2.30 27.16 35.99
N PRO A 62 1.00 27.36 35.73
CA PRO A 62 0.44 27.39 34.37
C PRO A 62 0.68 28.69 33.61
N ASP A 63 1.11 29.74 34.30
CA ASP A 63 1.30 31.12 33.84
C ASP A 63 2.73 31.42 33.37
N VAL A 64 3.65 30.46 33.48
CA VAL A 64 5.05 30.62 33.05
C VAL A 64 5.24 30.19 31.59
N ALA A 65 5.51 31.15 30.71
CA ALA A 65 5.72 30.94 29.28
C ALA A 65 6.86 29.96 28.95
N VAL A 66 7.93 29.96 29.76
CA VAL A 66 9.11 29.10 29.55
C VAL A 66 8.76 27.61 29.62
N TYR A 67 7.91 27.21 30.56
CA TYR A 67 7.57 25.79 30.75
C TYR A 67 6.74 25.27 29.58
N ARG A 68 5.80 26.07 29.09
CA ARG A 68 5.02 25.77 27.89
C ARG A 68 5.90 25.70 26.64
N ALA A 69 6.87 26.59 26.49
CA ALA A 69 7.81 26.56 25.36
C ALA A 69 8.71 25.33 25.37
N ASN A 70 9.15 24.87 26.55
CA ASN A 70 9.94 23.64 26.70
C ASN A 70 9.09 22.39 26.46
N LYS A 71 7.85 22.36 26.96
CA LYS A 71 6.85 21.34 26.64
C LYS A 71 6.63 21.23 25.13
N ALA A 72 6.45 22.36 24.45
CA ALA A 72 6.30 22.40 22.99
C ALA A 72 7.53 21.83 22.26
N ALA A 73 8.74 22.08 22.78
CA ALA A 73 9.97 21.48 22.24
C ALA A 73 9.97 19.94 22.36
N ALA A 74 9.60 19.41 23.52
CA ALA A 74 9.46 17.97 23.74
C ALA A 74 8.40 17.34 22.82
N LEU A 75 7.23 17.98 22.68
CA LEU A 75 6.16 17.52 21.78
C LEU A 75 6.60 17.53 20.32
N SER A 76 7.32 18.57 19.87
CA SER A 76 7.86 18.69 18.51
C SER A 76 8.83 17.53 18.18
N SER A 77 9.72 17.20 19.11
CA SER A 77 10.70 16.11 18.98
C SER A 77 10.06 14.72 19.00
N LEU A 78 8.86 14.58 19.59
CA LEU A 78 8.04 13.37 19.52
C LEU A 78 7.16 13.29 18.26
N GLY A 79 7.17 14.32 17.41
CA GLY A 79 6.31 14.40 16.22
C GLY A 79 4.86 14.82 16.50
N ARG A 80 4.52 15.21 17.74
CA ARG A 80 3.17 15.66 18.14
C ARG A 80 2.99 17.15 17.81
N LEU A 81 3.05 17.49 16.52
CA LEU A 81 3.18 18.87 16.06
C LEU A 81 1.96 19.74 16.36
N GLY A 82 0.75 19.18 16.29
CA GLY A 82 -0.47 19.90 16.62
C GLY A 82 -0.49 20.39 18.07
N GLU A 83 -0.12 19.51 19.00
CA GLU A 83 -0.03 19.82 20.43
C GLU A 83 1.14 20.77 20.73
N ALA A 84 2.28 20.57 20.07
CA ALA A 84 3.42 21.48 20.16
C ALA A 84 3.03 22.90 19.75
N MET A 85 2.29 23.04 18.64
CA MET A 85 1.82 24.33 18.16
C MET A 85 0.87 25.02 19.16
N LEU A 86 -0.04 24.27 19.78
CA LEU A 86 -0.94 24.80 20.80
C LEU A 86 -0.18 25.34 22.02
N GLU A 87 0.78 24.57 22.54
CA GLU A 87 1.56 25.01 23.71
C GLU A 87 2.51 26.16 23.38
N SER A 88 3.08 26.20 22.17
CA SER A 88 3.86 27.35 21.69
C SER A 88 3.02 28.61 21.53
N LYS A 89 1.77 28.52 21.05
CA LYS A 89 0.84 29.66 20.98
C LYS A 89 0.53 30.20 22.37
N LYS A 90 0.19 29.34 23.33
CA LYS A 90 -0.03 29.73 24.73
C LYS A 90 1.21 30.38 25.35
N ALA A 91 2.42 29.90 25.04
CA ALA A 91 3.65 30.50 25.54
C ALA A 91 3.82 31.95 25.07
N VAL A 92 3.51 32.22 23.80
CA VAL A 92 3.53 33.58 23.22
C VAL A 92 2.41 34.45 23.79
N GLU A 93 1.24 33.88 24.07
CA GLU A 93 0.13 34.62 24.72
C GLU A 93 0.46 35.05 26.15
N LEU A 94 1.24 34.25 26.88
CA LEU A 94 1.72 34.57 28.23
C LEU A 94 2.85 35.61 28.23
N ASP A 95 3.74 35.56 27.24
CA ASP A 95 4.84 36.53 27.08
C ASP A 95 5.15 36.77 25.59
N ASP A 96 4.63 37.88 25.05
CA ASP A 96 4.82 38.28 23.64
C ASP A 96 6.27 38.76 23.36
N ASN A 97 7.05 39.07 24.38
CA ASN A 97 8.47 39.44 24.22
C ASN A 97 9.39 38.21 24.25
N TYR A 98 8.83 37.01 24.45
CA TYR A 98 9.63 35.80 24.55
C TYR A 98 10.10 35.30 23.17
N ALA A 99 11.23 35.86 22.70
CA ALA A 99 11.80 35.58 21.38
C ALA A 99 11.96 34.08 21.07
N ARG A 100 12.38 33.25 22.04
CA ARG A 100 12.52 31.80 21.84
C ARG A 100 11.17 31.10 21.63
N ALA A 101 10.08 31.55 22.27
CA ALA A 101 8.76 30.98 22.02
C ALA A 101 8.27 31.34 20.61
N HIS A 102 8.51 32.56 20.17
CA HIS A 102 8.23 32.99 18.80
C HIS A 102 9.02 32.18 17.76
N GLU A 103 10.32 31.97 17.97
CA GLU A 103 11.15 31.17 17.09
C GLU A 103 10.68 29.70 17.02
N ARG A 104 10.30 29.10 18.15
CA ARG A 104 9.74 27.75 18.19
C ARG A 104 8.42 27.66 17.43
N LEU A 105 7.52 28.62 17.66
CA LEU A 105 6.24 28.67 16.95
C LEU A 105 6.45 28.86 15.44
N ALA A 106 7.39 29.72 15.05
CA ALA A 106 7.72 29.95 13.64
C ALA A 106 8.26 28.69 12.96
N ASN A 107 9.16 27.95 13.61
CA ASN A 107 9.67 26.68 13.11
C ASN A 107 8.58 25.60 13.00
N LEU A 108 7.65 25.53 13.97
CA LEU A 108 6.49 24.64 13.88
C LEU A 108 5.58 25.03 12.71
N CYS A 109 5.34 26.33 12.50
CA CYS A 109 4.60 26.83 11.35
C CYS A 109 5.31 26.48 10.03
N LEU A 110 6.64 26.56 9.93
CA LEU A 110 7.40 26.12 8.75
C LEU A 110 7.16 24.64 8.44
N ARG A 111 7.31 23.77 9.45
CA ARG A 111 7.11 22.32 9.29
C ARG A 111 5.72 21.98 8.80
N LEU A 112 4.71 22.72 9.25
CA LEU A 112 3.30 22.55 8.87
C LEU A 112 2.91 23.29 7.58
N GLY A 113 3.85 23.92 6.86
CA GLY A 113 3.57 24.64 5.62
C GLY A 113 2.93 26.03 5.78
N ARG A 114 2.83 26.54 7.00
CA ARG A 114 2.22 27.85 7.32
C ARG A 114 3.22 28.99 7.19
N PHE A 115 3.80 29.16 6.00
CA PHE A 115 4.93 30.06 5.78
C PHE A 115 4.65 31.52 6.14
N LYS A 116 3.43 32.02 5.87
CA LYS A 116 3.03 33.39 6.24
C LYS A 116 2.98 33.61 7.75
N GLU A 117 2.48 32.65 8.51
CA GLU A 117 2.47 32.71 9.99
C GLU A 117 3.90 32.59 10.53
N ALA A 118 4.69 31.67 9.97
CA ALA A 118 6.10 31.50 10.33
C ALA A 118 6.88 32.80 10.17
N LYS A 119 6.69 33.49 9.03
CA LYS A 119 7.34 34.77 8.75
C LYS A 119 7.08 35.82 9.82
N LYS A 120 5.81 35.98 10.24
CA LYS A 120 5.41 36.95 11.27
C LYS A 120 6.05 36.63 12.62
N HIS A 121 6.13 35.36 13.00
CA HIS A 121 6.73 34.97 14.26
C HIS A 121 8.26 35.08 14.24
N PHE A 122 8.92 34.82 13.11
CA PHE A 122 10.35 35.11 12.97
C PHE A 122 10.66 36.60 13.07
N GLU A 123 9.80 37.46 12.54
CA GLU A 123 9.93 38.91 12.70
C GLU A 123 9.84 39.32 14.18
N LYS A 124 8.88 38.77 14.93
CA LYS A 124 8.77 38.98 16.38
C LYS A 124 9.94 38.41 17.20
N ALA A 125 10.62 37.38 16.69
CA ALA A 125 11.81 36.82 17.34
C ALA A 125 13.06 37.71 17.19
N GLY A 126 12.99 38.81 16.42
CA GLY A 126 14.07 39.77 16.28
C GLY A 126 15.23 39.27 15.42
N GLU A 127 16.47 39.61 15.78
CA GLU A 127 17.65 39.34 14.94
C GLU A 127 17.90 37.85 14.68
N GLY A 128 17.62 36.98 15.66
CA GLY A 128 17.74 35.53 15.51
C GLY A 128 16.75 34.93 14.51
N GLY A 129 15.67 35.65 14.16
CA GLY A 129 14.66 35.19 13.21
C GLY A 129 14.94 35.53 11.74
N LYS A 130 15.94 36.38 11.43
CA LYS A 130 16.20 36.88 10.07
C LYS A 130 16.48 35.75 9.06
N ASP A 131 17.22 34.71 9.46
CA ASP A 131 17.50 33.56 8.59
C ASP A 131 16.28 32.65 8.44
N GLY A 132 15.48 32.49 9.51
CA GLY A 132 14.21 31.79 9.46
C GLY A 132 13.19 32.46 8.53
N GLN A 133 13.17 33.79 8.50
CA GLN A 133 12.34 34.57 7.59
C GLN A 133 12.71 34.34 6.12
N LYS A 134 14.01 34.40 5.78
CA LYS A 134 14.49 34.10 4.41
C LYS A 134 14.12 32.68 3.99
N ARG A 135 14.29 31.72 4.90
CA ARG A 135 13.89 30.32 4.65
C ARG A 135 12.38 30.21 4.41
N ALA A 136 11.56 30.88 5.22
CA ALA A 136 10.11 30.90 5.05
C ALA A 136 9.69 31.45 3.67
N ASP A 137 10.33 32.52 3.21
CA ASP A 137 10.05 33.12 1.90
C ASP A 137 10.45 32.19 0.73
N GLN A 138 11.62 31.54 0.83
CA GLN A 138 12.06 30.56 -0.17
C GLN A 138 11.10 29.36 -0.24
N LEU A 139 10.70 28.83 0.91
CA LEU A 139 9.76 27.70 0.97
C LEU A 139 8.37 28.07 0.45
N ASP A 140 7.87 29.27 0.77
CA ASP A 140 6.58 29.76 0.24
C ASP A 140 6.63 29.91 -1.29
N GLN A 141 7.77 30.33 -1.85
CA GLN A 141 7.97 30.41 -3.30
C GLN A 141 7.95 29.02 -3.95
N HIS A 142 8.70 28.06 -3.41
CA HIS A 142 8.70 26.67 -3.89
C HIS A 142 7.32 26.02 -3.75
N ALA A 143 6.63 26.21 -2.62
CA ALA A 143 5.29 25.69 -2.39
C ALA A 143 4.27 26.19 -3.42
N LYS A 144 4.28 27.51 -3.70
CA LYS A 144 3.43 28.11 -4.73
C LYS A 144 3.77 27.59 -6.13
N ALA A 145 5.06 27.42 -6.43
CA ALA A 145 5.50 26.86 -7.70
C ALA A 145 5.04 25.40 -7.86
N ALA A 146 5.09 24.60 -6.80
CA ALA A 146 4.61 23.22 -6.78
C ALA A 146 3.10 23.14 -7.07
N LEU A 147 2.29 23.96 -6.37
CA LEU A 147 0.84 24.01 -6.57
C LEU A 147 0.47 24.50 -7.98
N CYS A 148 1.14 25.53 -8.49
CA CYS A 148 0.92 26.03 -9.85
C CYS A 148 1.30 25.00 -10.92
N ALA A 149 2.42 24.29 -10.73
CA ALA A 149 2.84 23.21 -11.62
C ALA A 149 1.84 22.04 -11.60
N ARG A 150 1.34 21.67 -10.41
CA ARG A 150 0.29 20.66 -10.25
C ARG A 150 -0.97 21.05 -11.03
N ASP A 151 -1.44 22.29 -10.88
CA ASP A 151 -2.67 22.75 -11.54
C ASP A 151 -2.54 22.78 -13.07
N LYS A 152 -1.31 22.92 -13.59
CA LYS A 152 -0.98 22.83 -15.03
C LYS A 152 -0.70 21.41 -15.52
N GLY A 153 -0.60 20.42 -14.63
CA GLY A 153 -0.18 19.06 -14.97
C GLY A 153 1.31 18.89 -15.28
N GLU A 154 2.16 19.84 -14.88
CA GLU A 154 3.63 19.78 -15.02
C GLU A 154 4.23 18.88 -13.92
N TRP A 155 3.96 17.57 -13.95
CA TRP A 155 4.21 16.66 -12.82
C TRP A 155 5.66 16.57 -12.37
N GLU A 156 6.64 16.57 -13.27
CA GLU A 156 8.06 16.56 -12.89
C GLU A 156 8.46 17.81 -12.11
N LYS A 157 7.95 18.97 -12.52
CA LYS A 157 8.20 20.23 -11.83
C LYS A 157 7.46 20.27 -10.50
N ALA A 158 6.19 19.86 -10.47
CA ALA A 158 5.41 19.78 -9.24
C ALA A 158 6.13 18.90 -8.19
N LEU A 159 6.67 17.76 -8.62
CA LEU A 159 7.48 16.88 -7.77
C LEU A 159 8.75 17.57 -7.26
N ARG A 160 9.53 18.17 -8.16
CA ARG A 160 10.79 18.84 -7.80
C ARG A 160 10.59 19.97 -6.79
N GLU A 161 9.61 20.83 -7.03
CA GLU A 161 9.30 21.97 -6.16
C GLU A 161 8.72 21.52 -4.81
N ALA A 162 7.87 20.48 -4.81
CA ALA A 162 7.37 19.87 -3.57
C ALA A 162 8.51 19.25 -2.75
N ASP A 163 9.41 18.50 -3.40
CA ASP A 163 10.58 17.91 -2.73
C ASP A 163 11.52 18.98 -2.17
N ALA A 164 11.79 20.06 -2.91
CA ALA A 164 12.59 21.19 -2.42
C ALA A 164 11.97 21.81 -1.15
N THR A 165 10.65 21.96 -1.12
CA THR A 165 9.95 22.52 0.03
C THR A 165 9.98 21.58 1.24
N ILE A 166 9.74 20.29 1.03
CA ILE A 166 9.76 19.26 2.07
C ILE A 166 11.17 19.13 2.67
N GLN A 167 12.20 19.00 1.82
CA GLN A 167 13.59 18.87 2.25
C GLN A 167 14.12 20.15 2.93
N GLY A 168 13.60 21.31 2.53
CA GLY A 168 13.96 22.59 3.14
C GLY A 168 13.31 22.85 4.51
N GLY A 169 12.45 21.95 5.00
CA GLY A 169 11.96 21.97 6.38
C GLY A 169 10.43 21.94 6.54
N ALA A 170 9.65 21.85 5.45
CA ALA A 170 8.20 21.68 5.50
C ALA A 170 7.80 20.19 5.49
N ASP A 171 8.43 19.40 6.37
CA ASP A 171 8.34 17.94 6.38
C ASP A 171 6.97 17.38 6.81
N ALA A 172 6.13 18.22 7.40
CA ALA A 172 4.78 17.88 7.84
C ALA A 172 3.69 18.69 7.09
N ASP A 173 4.04 19.34 5.98
CA ASP A 173 3.07 19.96 5.09
C ASP A 173 2.29 18.86 4.35
N CYS A 174 1.11 18.56 4.89
CA CYS A 174 0.25 17.51 4.37
C CYS A 174 -0.27 17.80 2.95
N THR A 175 -0.36 19.07 2.56
CA THR A 175 -0.76 19.49 1.22
C THR A 175 0.35 19.16 0.23
N LEU A 176 1.59 19.57 0.50
CA LEU A 176 2.73 19.33 -0.38
C LEU A 176 3.14 17.86 -0.44
N LEU A 177 3.03 17.12 0.66
CA LEU A 177 3.17 15.66 0.64
C LEU A 177 2.10 15.01 -0.25
N GLY A 178 0.88 15.55 -0.24
CA GLY A 178 -0.19 15.16 -1.16
C GLY A 178 0.16 15.47 -2.62
N VAL A 179 0.68 16.66 -2.92
CA VAL A 179 1.13 17.04 -4.27
C VAL A 179 2.25 16.13 -4.75
N LYS A 180 3.23 15.82 -3.89
CA LYS A 180 4.31 14.88 -4.19
C LYS A 180 3.76 13.49 -4.54
N ALA A 181 2.84 12.97 -3.73
CA ALA A 181 2.21 11.68 -3.99
C ALA A 181 1.42 11.67 -5.31
N GLU A 182 0.68 12.73 -5.60
CA GLU A 182 -0.06 12.89 -6.86
C GLU A 182 0.90 12.95 -8.07
N ALA A 183 1.97 13.73 -7.99
CA ALA A 183 2.95 13.83 -9.06
C ALA A 183 3.65 12.50 -9.31
N LEU A 184 4.08 11.80 -8.27
CA LEU A 184 4.69 10.46 -8.36
C LEU A 184 3.74 9.45 -9.01
N GLN A 185 2.45 9.50 -8.66
CA GLN A 185 1.44 8.64 -9.25
C GLN A 185 1.29 8.89 -10.76
N ASN A 186 1.22 10.16 -11.18
CA ASN A 186 1.10 10.53 -12.60
C ASN A 186 2.39 10.26 -13.40
N LEU A 187 3.54 10.16 -12.73
CA LEU A 187 4.82 9.76 -13.33
C LEU A 187 5.04 8.24 -13.34
N GLY A 188 4.05 7.44 -12.91
CA GLY A 188 4.14 5.97 -12.89
C GLY A 188 5.01 5.39 -11.76
N ARG A 189 5.40 6.21 -10.77
CA ARG A 189 6.23 5.81 -9.62
C ARG A 189 5.35 5.39 -8.43
N SER A 190 4.55 4.34 -8.63
CA SER A 190 3.48 3.93 -7.71
C SER A 190 3.94 3.62 -6.28
N ASP A 191 5.07 2.91 -6.10
CA ASP A 191 5.57 2.56 -4.76
C ASP A 191 5.97 3.80 -3.94
N GLU A 192 6.54 4.80 -4.60
CA GLU A 192 6.92 6.06 -3.97
C GLU A 192 5.70 6.95 -3.70
N ALA A 193 4.71 6.92 -4.60
CA ALA A 193 3.44 7.61 -4.43
C ALA A 193 2.68 7.11 -3.19
N GLU A 194 2.64 5.78 -2.97
CA GLU A 194 2.01 5.22 -1.77
C GLU A 194 2.71 5.64 -0.48
N LYS A 195 4.05 5.63 -0.45
CA LYS A 195 4.83 6.10 0.70
C LYS A 195 4.58 7.58 0.99
N ALA A 196 4.61 8.42 -0.05
CA ALA A 196 4.33 9.85 0.08
C ALA A 196 2.89 10.12 0.57
N ARG A 197 1.90 9.34 0.10
CA ARG A 197 0.53 9.42 0.60
C ARG A 197 0.44 9.05 2.08
N ALA A 198 1.07 7.95 2.49
CA ALA A 198 1.06 7.53 3.89
C ALA A 198 1.70 8.61 4.80
N GLN A 199 2.76 9.27 4.32
CA GLN A 199 3.35 10.42 4.99
C GLN A 199 2.38 11.60 5.09
N ALA A 200 1.66 11.94 4.00
CA ALA A 200 0.65 12.99 4.01
C ALA A 200 -0.48 12.72 5.02
N GLU A 201 -0.96 11.47 5.08
CA GLU A 201 -2.02 11.05 6.01
C GLU A 201 -1.55 11.11 7.47
N LYS A 202 -0.32 10.65 7.73
CA LYS A 202 0.29 10.76 9.06
C LYS A 202 0.45 12.22 9.48
N ALA A 203 1.02 13.06 8.60
CA ALA A 203 1.20 14.49 8.86
C ALA A 203 -0.13 15.19 9.18
N ALA A 204 -1.21 14.85 8.47
CA ALA A 204 -2.55 15.37 8.74
C ALA A 204 -3.11 14.91 10.10
N ALA A 205 -2.84 13.66 10.51
CA ALA A 205 -3.24 13.16 11.82
C ALA A 205 -2.46 13.84 12.96
N ASP A 206 -1.14 13.96 12.82
CA ASP A 206 -0.23 14.50 13.83
C ASP A 206 -0.40 16.03 14.02
N ALA A 207 -0.90 16.74 13.01
CA ALA A 207 -1.22 18.16 13.09
C ALA A 207 -2.43 18.47 14.01
N GLY A 208 -3.14 17.44 14.49
CA GLY A 208 -3.89 17.47 15.76
C GLY A 208 -5.04 18.48 15.88
N THR A 209 -5.55 19.04 14.78
CA THR A 209 -6.70 19.96 14.84
C THR A 209 -7.78 19.60 13.82
N PRO A 210 -9.08 19.69 14.18
CA PRO A 210 -10.18 19.64 13.21
C PRO A 210 -10.05 20.68 12.08
N ALA A 211 -9.24 21.72 12.30
CA ALA A 211 -8.99 22.84 11.40
C ALA A 211 -7.91 22.59 10.33
N ILE A 212 -7.09 21.54 10.44
CA ILE A 212 -6.12 21.14 9.40
C ILE A 212 -6.69 19.89 8.72
N ARG A 213 -7.77 20.08 7.97
CA ARG A 213 -8.37 19.04 7.14
C ARG A 213 -8.37 19.52 5.71
N ASP A 214 -7.21 19.39 5.07
CA ASP A 214 -7.04 19.81 3.67
C ASP A 214 -7.85 18.87 2.74
N PRO A 215 -8.75 19.41 1.90
CA PRO A 215 -9.52 18.61 0.93
C PRO A 215 -8.62 17.83 -0.05
N VAL A 216 -7.40 18.32 -0.35
CA VAL A 216 -6.43 17.70 -1.28
C VAL A 216 -6.08 16.27 -0.87
N ILE A 217 -5.93 16.00 0.42
CA ILE A 217 -5.61 14.64 0.91
C ILE A 217 -6.79 13.70 0.67
N SER A 218 -8.00 14.17 0.96
CA SER A 218 -9.22 13.40 0.73
C SER A 218 -9.48 13.19 -0.76
N MET A 219 -9.16 14.16 -1.61
CA MET A 219 -9.19 14.05 -3.07
C MET A 219 -8.17 13.02 -3.58
N LEU A 220 -6.92 13.07 -3.10
CA LEU A 220 -5.89 12.11 -3.49
C LEU A 220 -6.28 10.68 -3.10
N ARG A 221 -6.79 10.50 -1.87
CA ARG A 221 -7.34 9.21 -1.42
C ARG A 221 -8.47 8.74 -2.34
N ALA A 222 -9.33 9.64 -2.79
CA ALA A 222 -10.40 9.30 -3.74
C ALA A 222 -9.84 8.81 -5.09
N LYS A 223 -8.88 9.53 -5.67
CA LYS A 223 -8.24 9.18 -6.94
C LYS A 223 -7.53 7.82 -6.87
N ILE A 224 -6.79 7.55 -5.78
CA ILE A 224 -6.08 6.27 -5.59
C ILE A 224 -7.04 5.12 -5.29
N ALA A 225 -8.06 5.36 -4.48
CA ALA A 225 -9.10 4.36 -4.26
C ALA A 225 -9.82 4.01 -5.58
N ALA A 226 -10.04 4.99 -6.46
CA ALA A 226 -10.60 4.75 -7.78
C ALA A 226 -9.65 3.95 -8.69
N SER A 227 -8.35 4.24 -8.70
CA SER A 227 -7.37 3.52 -9.52
C SER A 227 -7.11 2.08 -9.03
N THR A 228 -7.25 1.83 -7.73
CA THR A 228 -7.11 0.50 -7.10
C THR A 228 -8.42 -0.31 -7.11
N GLY A 229 -9.50 0.24 -7.67
CA GLY A 229 -10.78 -0.44 -7.81
C GLY A 229 -11.67 -0.42 -6.56
N ASN A 230 -11.30 0.33 -5.52
CA ASN A 230 -12.14 0.62 -4.36
C ASN A 230 -13.04 1.84 -4.63
N PHE A 231 -14.04 1.66 -5.49
CA PHE A 231 -14.94 2.73 -5.92
C PHE A 231 -15.77 3.32 -4.78
N ASP A 232 -16.25 2.51 -3.83
CA ASP A 232 -17.06 2.99 -2.71
C ASP A 232 -16.22 3.83 -1.74
N GLY A 233 -15.01 3.35 -1.44
CA GLY A 233 -14.01 4.11 -0.68
C GLY A 233 -13.60 5.41 -1.39
N ALA A 234 -13.54 5.39 -2.72
CA ALA A 234 -13.26 6.57 -3.53
C ALA A 234 -14.36 7.62 -3.41
N VAL A 235 -15.63 7.24 -3.58
CA VAL A 235 -16.77 8.16 -3.44
C VAL A 235 -16.78 8.74 -2.03
N ALA A 236 -16.66 7.91 -0.99
CA ALA A 236 -16.64 8.37 0.39
C ALA A 236 -15.48 9.35 0.67
N ALA A 237 -14.32 9.15 0.05
CA ALA A 237 -13.19 10.06 0.17
C ALA A 237 -13.43 11.40 -0.54
N ALA A 238 -14.02 11.39 -1.75
CA ALA A 238 -14.34 12.60 -2.46
C ALA A 238 -15.46 13.41 -1.77
N GLU A 239 -16.45 12.74 -1.20
CA GLU A 239 -17.51 13.38 -0.40
C GLU A 239 -16.94 14.04 0.85
N ARG A 240 -15.96 13.39 1.50
CA ARG A 240 -15.22 14.03 2.60
C ARG A 240 -14.50 15.28 2.12
N ALA A 241 -13.84 15.27 0.96
CA ALA A 241 -13.16 16.45 0.44
C ALA A 241 -14.11 17.65 0.27
N VAL A 242 -15.27 17.44 -0.35
CA VAL A 242 -16.30 18.49 -0.52
C VAL A 242 -16.90 18.92 0.82
N LYS A 243 -17.06 18.00 1.77
CA LYS A 243 -17.53 18.34 3.12
C LYS A 243 -16.54 19.23 3.89
N LEU A 244 -15.24 19.06 3.63
CA LEU A 244 -14.20 19.86 4.26
C LEU A 244 -14.13 21.27 3.67
N ASP A 245 -14.30 21.39 2.36
CA ASP A 245 -14.30 22.67 1.64
C ASP A 245 -15.34 22.64 0.51
N PRO A 246 -16.57 23.12 0.77
CA PRO A 246 -17.67 23.10 -0.21
C PRO A 246 -17.42 23.99 -1.43
N ASP A 247 -16.59 25.02 -1.31
CA ASP A 247 -16.30 25.98 -2.38
C ASP A 247 -15.11 25.52 -3.25
N ASN A 248 -14.48 24.40 -2.89
CA ASN A 248 -13.35 23.86 -3.62
C ASN A 248 -13.78 23.24 -4.94
N CYS A 249 -13.63 24.00 -6.03
CA CYS A 249 -13.90 23.53 -7.39
C CYS A 249 -13.22 22.18 -7.70
N ALA A 250 -11.97 21.97 -7.26
CA ALA A 250 -11.23 20.74 -7.55
C ALA A 250 -11.81 19.54 -6.78
N ALA A 251 -12.24 19.73 -5.53
CA ALA A 251 -12.93 18.69 -4.75
C ALA A 251 -14.28 18.32 -5.37
N ILE A 252 -15.07 19.33 -5.77
CA ILE A 252 -16.35 19.12 -6.47
C ILE A 252 -16.14 18.35 -7.78
N GLN A 253 -15.15 18.74 -8.59
CA GLN A 253 -14.82 18.05 -9.83
C GLN A 253 -14.36 16.60 -9.57
N THR A 254 -13.54 16.38 -8.54
CA THR A 254 -13.11 15.03 -8.14
C THR A 254 -14.32 14.17 -7.76
N LEU A 255 -15.25 14.69 -6.96
CA LEU A 255 -16.48 13.99 -6.61
C LEU A 255 -17.33 13.65 -7.83
N LYS A 256 -17.49 14.61 -8.76
CA LYS A 256 -18.23 14.38 -10.01
C LYS A 256 -17.62 13.24 -10.83
N GLN A 257 -16.29 13.25 -11.01
CA GLN A 257 -15.58 12.23 -11.78
C GLN A 257 -15.66 10.85 -11.11
N VAL A 258 -15.40 10.79 -9.80
CA VAL A 258 -15.44 9.52 -9.04
C VAL A 258 -16.85 8.92 -9.03
N ARG A 259 -17.90 9.74 -8.86
CA ARG A 259 -19.29 9.27 -8.94
C ARG A 259 -19.64 8.77 -10.34
N ALA A 260 -19.24 9.49 -11.39
CA ALA A 260 -19.46 9.05 -12.76
C ALA A 260 -18.82 7.67 -13.01
N LEU A 261 -17.58 7.48 -12.55
CA LEU A 261 -16.84 6.22 -12.65
C LEU A 261 -17.53 5.08 -11.88
N ALA A 262 -17.91 5.31 -10.63
CA ALA A 262 -18.59 4.32 -9.80
C ALA A 262 -19.97 3.93 -10.37
N ASN A 263 -20.72 4.91 -10.88
CA ASN A 263 -22.01 4.69 -11.53
C ASN A 263 -21.86 3.93 -12.85
N ALA A 264 -20.89 4.28 -13.68
CA ALA A 264 -20.57 3.56 -14.92
C ALA A 264 -20.26 2.09 -14.65
N ARG A 265 -19.42 1.81 -13.64
CA ARG A 265 -19.10 0.44 -13.22
C ARG A 265 -20.35 -0.32 -12.77
N THR A 266 -21.15 0.28 -11.90
CA THR A 266 -22.33 -0.39 -11.31
C THR A 266 -23.36 -0.69 -12.39
N ARG A 267 -23.75 0.33 -13.19
CA ARG A 267 -24.67 0.17 -14.33
C ARG A 267 -24.15 -0.86 -15.34
N GLY A 268 -22.89 -0.77 -15.73
CA GLY A 268 -22.30 -1.71 -16.67
C GLY A 268 -22.27 -3.15 -16.14
N ASN A 269 -21.99 -3.35 -14.85
CA ASN A 269 -22.02 -4.68 -14.24
C ASN A 269 -23.43 -5.25 -14.19
N ASP A 270 -24.44 -4.44 -13.91
CA ASP A 270 -25.84 -4.87 -13.85
C ASP A 270 -26.35 -5.25 -15.25
N LEU A 271 -26.03 -4.45 -16.28
CA LEU A 271 -26.32 -4.77 -17.68
C LEU A 271 -25.59 -6.04 -18.15
N PHE A 272 -24.32 -6.21 -17.74
CA PHE A 272 -23.55 -7.41 -18.05
C PHE A 272 -24.19 -8.67 -17.44
N LYS A 273 -24.67 -8.59 -16.19
CA LYS A 273 -25.40 -9.68 -15.54
C LYS A 273 -26.74 -9.96 -16.21
N ALA A 274 -27.41 -8.94 -16.74
CA ALA A 274 -28.64 -9.06 -17.51
C ALA A 274 -28.41 -9.65 -18.94
N GLY A 275 -27.16 -9.83 -19.37
CA GLY A 275 -26.82 -10.33 -20.70
C GLY A 275 -26.82 -9.26 -21.81
N ASP A 276 -27.13 -8.00 -21.47
CA ASP A 276 -27.02 -6.88 -22.41
C ASP A 276 -25.56 -6.38 -22.47
N PHE A 277 -24.74 -7.11 -23.24
CA PHE A 277 -23.32 -6.79 -23.39
C PHE A 277 -23.07 -5.47 -24.13
N GLY A 278 -23.94 -5.10 -25.08
CA GLY A 278 -23.83 -3.83 -25.81
C GLY A 278 -24.17 -2.64 -24.92
N GLY A 279 -25.22 -2.74 -24.10
CA GLY A 279 -25.52 -1.76 -23.06
C GLY A 279 -24.41 -1.64 -22.02
N ALA A 280 -23.85 -2.78 -21.57
CA ALA A 280 -22.73 -2.78 -20.64
C ALA A 280 -21.50 -2.06 -21.21
N GLU A 281 -21.14 -2.33 -22.47
CA GLU A 281 -20.04 -1.66 -23.16
C GLU A 281 -20.21 -0.13 -23.20
N LYS A 282 -21.42 0.35 -23.53
CA LYS A 282 -21.73 1.78 -23.53
C LYS A 282 -21.58 2.38 -22.13
N ALA A 283 -22.14 1.73 -21.11
CA ALA A 283 -22.04 2.20 -19.72
C ALA A 283 -20.59 2.30 -19.23
N TYR A 284 -19.74 1.32 -19.54
CA TYR A 284 -18.31 1.42 -19.21
C TYR A 284 -17.62 2.53 -19.99
N SER A 285 -17.95 2.71 -21.27
CA SER A 285 -17.37 3.76 -22.13
C SER A 285 -17.66 5.16 -21.58
N GLU A 286 -18.88 5.43 -21.11
CA GLU A 286 -19.23 6.70 -20.45
C GLU A 286 -18.33 6.99 -19.24
N GLY A 287 -17.95 5.97 -18.46
CA GLY A 287 -17.03 6.13 -17.34
C GLY A 287 -15.59 6.45 -17.78
N LEU A 288 -15.15 5.83 -18.89
CA LEU A 288 -13.83 5.98 -19.47
C LEU A 288 -13.62 7.34 -20.19
N GLU A 289 -14.70 8.06 -20.52
CA GLU A 289 -14.61 9.41 -21.09
C GLU A 289 -14.18 10.47 -20.06
N THR A 290 -14.28 10.15 -18.76
CA THR A 290 -13.85 11.07 -17.71
C THR A 290 -12.32 11.14 -17.59
N PRO A 291 -11.72 12.27 -17.17
CA PRO A 291 -10.27 12.38 -16.99
C PRO A 291 -9.69 11.32 -16.05
N LEU A 292 -10.39 11.01 -14.95
CA LEU A 292 -10.01 9.95 -14.00
C LEU A 292 -10.28 8.53 -14.54
N GLY A 293 -11.21 8.40 -15.49
CA GLY A 293 -11.62 7.11 -16.04
C GLY A 293 -10.80 6.63 -17.22
N LYS A 294 -10.18 7.52 -18.00
CA LYS A 294 -9.50 7.20 -19.27
C LYS A 294 -8.51 6.02 -19.18
N GLU A 295 -7.80 5.89 -18.06
CA GLU A 295 -6.82 4.83 -17.80
C GLU A 295 -7.24 3.89 -16.66
N ASN A 296 -8.52 3.91 -16.25
CA ASN A 296 -8.98 3.06 -15.16
C ASN A 296 -8.99 1.59 -15.58
N ALA A 297 -8.02 0.83 -15.06
CA ALA A 297 -7.80 -0.57 -15.41
C ALA A 297 -9.04 -1.45 -15.21
N PHE A 298 -9.87 -1.17 -14.19
CA PHE A 298 -11.04 -1.98 -13.87
C PHE A 298 -12.18 -1.78 -14.87
N LEU A 299 -12.50 -0.54 -15.25
CA LEU A 299 -13.51 -0.28 -16.28
C LEU A 299 -13.06 -0.78 -17.65
N LEU A 300 -11.79 -0.55 -18.02
CA LEU A 300 -11.21 -1.08 -19.25
C LEU A 300 -11.33 -2.61 -19.30
N SER A 301 -10.95 -3.28 -18.22
CA SER A 301 -11.03 -4.73 -18.12
C SER A 301 -12.47 -5.24 -18.18
N ASN A 302 -13.43 -4.54 -17.55
CA ASN A 302 -14.84 -4.92 -17.62
C ASN A 302 -15.45 -4.68 -19.02
N ARG A 303 -15.05 -3.60 -19.71
CA ARG A 303 -15.42 -3.36 -21.09
C ARG A 303 -14.83 -4.40 -22.04
N ALA A 304 -13.57 -4.81 -21.82
CA ALA A 304 -12.95 -5.92 -22.53
C ALA A 304 -13.78 -7.20 -22.40
N ALA A 305 -14.27 -7.52 -21.20
CA ALA A 305 -15.14 -8.68 -21.00
C ALA A 305 -16.47 -8.58 -21.77
N ALA A 306 -17.10 -7.40 -21.79
CA ALA A 306 -18.33 -7.17 -22.57
C ALA A 306 -18.10 -7.33 -24.08
N ARG A 307 -16.97 -6.82 -24.59
CA ARG A 307 -16.56 -6.94 -25.99
C ARG A 307 -16.23 -8.38 -26.38
N SER A 308 -15.54 -9.12 -25.52
CA SER A 308 -15.28 -10.55 -25.71
C SER A 308 -16.58 -11.36 -25.84
N LYS A 309 -17.62 -11.04 -25.07
CA LYS A 309 -18.93 -11.72 -25.19
C LYS A 309 -19.67 -11.39 -26.48
N GLN A 310 -19.36 -10.26 -27.11
CA GLN A 310 -19.89 -9.87 -28.42
C GLN A 310 -19.02 -10.40 -29.60
N GLY A 311 -17.85 -10.99 -29.33
CA GLY A 311 -16.90 -11.44 -30.34
C GLY A 311 -16.00 -10.34 -30.91
N HIS A 312 -16.00 -9.13 -30.34
CA HIS A 312 -15.14 -8.03 -30.74
C HIS A 312 -13.73 -8.19 -30.11
N TRP A 313 -12.96 -9.17 -30.61
CA TRP A 313 -11.71 -9.61 -29.97
C TRP A 313 -10.57 -8.59 -30.06
N GLU A 314 -10.42 -7.88 -31.18
CA GLU A 314 -9.39 -6.85 -31.34
C GLU A 314 -9.59 -5.68 -30.37
N GLU A 315 -10.85 -5.24 -30.20
CA GLU A 315 -11.19 -4.16 -29.26
C GLU A 315 -11.05 -4.61 -27.81
N ALA A 316 -11.45 -5.84 -27.50
CA ALA A 316 -11.24 -6.43 -26.18
C ALA A 316 -9.74 -6.54 -25.84
N LEU A 317 -8.91 -6.95 -26.80
CA LEU A 317 -7.47 -6.99 -26.66
C LEU A 317 -6.88 -5.61 -26.37
N ALA A 318 -7.30 -4.58 -27.13
CA ALA A 318 -6.82 -3.21 -26.94
C ALA A 318 -7.16 -2.67 -25.54
N ASP A 319 -8.35 -2.96 -25.02
CA ASP A 319 -8.75 -2.55 -23.67
C ASP A 319 -8.00 -3.33 -22.58
N ALA A 320 -7.86 -4.64 -22.74
CA ALA A 320 -7.13 -5.48 -21.80
C ALA A 320 -5.64 -5.09 -21.73
N ASP A 321 -5.02 -4.77 -22.87
CA ASP A 321 -3.64 -4.29 -22.92
C ASP A 321 -3.48 -2.95 -22.20
N LYS A 322 -4.35 -1.98 -22.46
CA LYS A 322 -4.37 -0.70 -21.70
C LYS A 322 -4.56 -0.93 -20.20
N ALA A 323 -5.45 -1.83 -19.81
CA ALA A 323 -5.69 -2.15 -18.41
C ALA A 323 -4.44 -2.75 -17.73
N THR A 324 -3.73 -3.65 -18.41
CA THR A 324 -2.48 -4.25 -17.88
C THR A 324 -1.33 -3.25 -17.81
N ARG A 325 -1.26 -2.27 -18.73
CA ARG A 325 -0.28 -1.18 -18.63
C ARG A 325 -0.58 -0.25 -17.46
N ALA A 326 -1.86 0.07 -17.23
CA ALA A 326 -2.28 0.95 -16.15
C ALA A 326 -2.16 0.28 -14.76
N TYR A 327 -2.44 -1.02 -14.67
CA TYR A 327 -2.29 -1.78 -13.43
C TYR A 327 -1.65 -3.16 -13.71
N PRO A 328 -0.31 -3.26 -13.67
CA PRO A 328 0.43 -4.48 -14.06
C PRO A 328 0.10 -5.72 -13.25
N ASN A 329 -0.28 -5.58 -11.98
CA ASN A 329 -0.62 -6.73 -11.12
C ASN A 329 -2.09 -7.13 -11.22
N TYR A 330 -2.83 -6.62 -12.22
CA TYR A 330 -4.25 -6.92 -12.36
C TYR A 330 -4.50 -8.26 -13.07
N SER A 331 -4.55 -9.35 -12.30
CA SER A 331 -4.69 -10.71 -12.83
C SER A 331 -5.88 -10.89 -13.77
N LYS A 332 -7.03 -10.26 -13.47
CA LYS A 332 -8.23 -10.35 -14.33
C LYS A 332 -8.03 -9.69 -15.70
N ALA A 333 -7.29 -8.57 -15.78
CA ALA A 333 -7.00 -7.94 -17.07
C ALA A 333 -6.04 -8.77 -17.90
N LYS A 334 -5.00 -9.36 -17.29
CA LYS A 334 -4.09 -10.29 -17.97
C LYS A 334 -4.83 -11.51 -18.50
N LEU A 335 -5.71 -12.10 -17.70
CA LEU A 335 -6.52 -13.25 -18.13
C LEU A 335 -7.39 -12.89 -19.33
N ARG A 336 -8.09 -11.75 -19.29
CA ARG A 336 -8.90 -11.24 -20.41
C ARG A 336 -8.05 -10.98 -21.66
N ARG A 337 -6.82 -10.50 -21.51
CA ARG A 337 -5.86 -10.31 -22.60
C ARG A 337 -5.46 -11.65 -23.23
N ALA A 338 -5.14 -12.65 -22.41
CA ALA A 338 -4.83 -14.00 -22.86
C ALA A 338 -5.99 -14.64 -23.64
N HIS A 339 -7.23 -14.52 -23.14
CA HIS A 339 -8.41 -14.99 -23.89
C HIS A 339 -8.57 -14.31 -25.23
N ALA A 340 -8.37 -12.99 -25.30
CA ALA A 340 -8.45 -12.25 -26.56
C ALA A 340 -7.36 -12.73 -27.55
N TYR A 341 -6.13 -12.95 -27.07
CA TYR A 341 -5.06 -13.52 -27.90
C TYR A 341 -5.39 -14.91 -28.44
N ARG A 342 -5.92 -15.83 -27.62
CA ARG A 342 -6.33 -17.17 -28.07
C ARG A 342 -7.35 -17.12 -29.20
N ASN A 343 -8.38 -16.27 -29.07
CA ASN A 343 -9.43 -16.15 -30.08
C ASN A 343 -8.96 -15.46 -31.37
N LEU A 344 -7.90 -14.66 -31.31
CA LEU A 344 -7.25 -14.06 -32.47
C LEU A 344 -6.19 -14.97 -33.11
N GLY A 345 -5.99 -16.20 -32.60
CA GLY A 345 -4.96 -17.13 -33.07
C GLY A 345 -3.53 -16.78 -32.66
N ARG A 346 -3.34 -15.81 -31.75
CA ARG A 346 -2.05 -15.36 -31.23
C ARG A 346 -1.63 -16.21 -30.02
N HIS A 347 -1.42 -17.50 -30.26
CA HIS A 347 -1.26 -18.49 -29.20
C HIS A 347 0.02 -18.30 -28.37
N GLU A 348 1.14 -17.82 -28.96
CA GLU A 348 2.36 -17.55 -28.21
C GLU A 348 2.19 -16.44 -27.15
N GLU A 349 1.52 -15.33 -27.50
CA GLU A 349 1.20 -14.25 -26.55
C GLU A 349 0.29 -14.75 -25.44
N ALA A 350 -0.73 -15.55 -25.78
CA ALA A 350 -1.68 -16.07 -24.81
C ALA A 350 -1.00 -16.97 -23.77
N VAL A 351 -0.14 -17.89 -24.22
CA VAL A 351 0.61 -18.78 -23.32
C VAL A 351 1.49 -17.97 -22.37
N ARG A 352 2.19 -16.93 -22.84
CA ARG A 352 3.03 -16.08 -21.98
C ARG A 352 2.25 -15.42 -20.84
N ASP A 353 1.08 -14.84 -21.14
CA ASP A 353 0.24 -14.21 -20.13
C ASP A 353 -0.30 -15.23 -19.11
N LEU A 354 -0.69 -16.43 -19.59
CA LEU A 354 -1.20 -17.51 -18.73
C LEU A 354 -0.09 -18.15 -17.88
N GLU A 355 1.13 -18.26 -18.39
CA GLU A 355 2.29 -18.74 -17.64
C GLU A 355 2.62 -17.81 -16.47
N GLU A 356 2.59 -16.48 -16.71
CA GLU A 356 2.82 -15.50 -15.66
C GLU A 356 1.75 -15.60 -14.57
N LEU A 357 0.47 -15.72 -14.96
CA LEU A 357 -0.62 -15.91 -14.03
C LEU A 357 -0.48 -17.24 -13.26
N ALA A 358 -0.15 -18.33 -13.95
CA ALA A 358 -0.03 -19.66 -13.35
C ALA A 358 1.18 -19.74 -12.42
N ALA A 359 2.26 -19.00 -12.70
CA ALA A 359 3.38 -18.88 -11.78
C ALA A 359 2.97 -18.16 -10.48
N ALA A 360 2.12 -17.14 -10.57
CA ALA A 360 1.60 -16.43 -9.40
C ALA A 360 0.55 -17.24 -8.61
N ALA A 361 -0.18 -18.15 -9.27
CA ALA A 361 -1.21 -19.00 -8.67
C ALA A 361 -1.06 -20.47 -9.13
N PRO A 362 0.00 -21.20 -8.70
CA PRO A 362 0.37 -22.51 -9.26
C PRO A 362 -0.62 -23.63 -8.94
N TYR A 363 -1.60 -23.37 -8.07
CA TYR A 363 -2.60 -24.33 -7.62
C TYR A 363 -4.01 -24.00 -8.12
N ASP A 364 -4.16 -22.98 -8.94
CA ASP A 364 -5.43 -22.67 -9.59
C ASP A 364 -5.68 -23.67 -10.73
N ALA A 365 -6.59 -24.61 -10.50
CA ALA A 365 -6.89 -25.69 -11.44
C ALA A 365 -7.56 -25.17 -12.73
N ASP A 366 -8.32 -24.07 -12.65
CA ASP A 366 -8.97 -23.47 -13.80
C ASP A 366 -7.93 -22.77 -14.68
N LEU A 367 -7.02 -22.02 -14.06
CA LEU A 367 -5.91 -21.39 -14.76
C LEU A 367 -4.95 -22.41 -15.37
N GLY A 368 -4.67 -23.50 -14.66
CA GLY A 368 -3.88 -24.62 -15.18
C GLY A 368 -4.55 -25.29 -16.40
N ARG A 369 -5.88 -25.39 -16.40
CA ARG A 369 -6.65 -25.87 -17.56
C ARG A 369 -6.53 -24.92 -18.73
N GLU A 370 -6.72 -23.62 -18.51
CA GLU A 370 -6.61 -22.63 -19.58
C GLU A 370 -5.22 -22.58 -20.21
N LEU A 371 -4.16 -22.66 -19.39
CA LEU A 371 -2.79 -22.74 -19.87
C LEU A 371 -2.54 -24.02 -20.69
N TRP A 372 -3.10 -25.16 -20.26
CA TRP A 372 -2.98 -26.40 -21.02
C TRP A 372 -3.69 -26.31 -22.38
N GLU A 373 -4.90 -25.77 -22.43
CA GLU A 373 -5.62 -25.59 -23.69
C GLU A 373 -4.88 -24.65 -24.64
N ALA A 374 -4.34 -23.54 -24.12
CA ALA A 374 -3.56 -22.59 -24.91
C ALA A 374 -2.29 -23.23 -25.49
N ASN A 375 -1.59 -24.07 -24.71
CA ASN A 375 -0.43 -24.81 -25.20
C ASN A 375 -0.79 -25.86 -26.25
N ARG A 376 -1.93 -26.53 -26.09
CA ARG A 376 -2.45 -27.48 -27.10
C ARG A 376 -2.76 -26.76 -28.41
N GLU A 377 -3.42 -25.61 -28.35
CA GLU A 377 -3.73 -24.78 -29.53
C GLU A 377 -2.43 -24.30 -30.22
N LEU A 378 -1.42 -23.89 -29.45
CA LEU A 378 -0.11 -23.51 -29.97
C LEU A 378 0.61 -24.67 -30.68
N ALA A 379 0.58 -25.86 -30.10
CA ALA A 379 1.16 -27.06 -30.70
C ALA A 379 0.43 -27.45 -31.99
N GLN A 380 -0.91 -27.36 -32.01
CA GLN A 380 -1.71 -27.56 -33.22
C GLN A 380 -1.34 -26.56 -34.33
N SER A 381 -1.17 -25.27 -34.00
CA SER A 381 -0.78 -24.26 -34.99
C SER A 381 0.63 -24.49 -35.55
N ARG A 382 1.47 -25.25 -34.84
CA ARG A 382 2.81 -25.67 -35.29
C ARG A 382 2.82 -26.99 -36.07
N GLY A 383 1.66 -27.64 -36.23
CA GLY A 383 1.53 -28.92 -36.95
C GLY A 383 1.92 -30.14 -36.11
N GLU A 384 1.95 -30.01 -34.78
CA GLU A 384 2.22 -31.13 -33.87
C GLU A 384 0.96 -31.99 -33.68
N ASP A 385 1.12 -33.32 -33.56
CA ASP A 385 0.00 -34.21 -33.26
C ASP A 385 -0.34 -34.17 -31.77
N VAL A 386 -1.50 -33.59 -31.46
CA VAL A 386 -2.00 -33.45 -30.09
C VAL A 386 -3.17 -34.40 -29.77
N SER A 387 -3.49 -35.34 -30.65
CA SER A 387 -4.66 -36.23 -30.50
C SER A 387 -4.61 -37.10 -29.22
N GLY A 388 -3.40 -37.39 -28.73
CA GLY A 388 -3.14 -38.09 -27.47
C GLY A 388 -3.10 -37.21 -26.22
N TRP A 389 -3.08 -35.88 -26.36
CA TRP A 389 -2.88 -34.97 -25.24
C TRP A 389 -4.13 -34.94 -24.36
N LYS A 390 -3.99 -35.31 -23.08
CA LYS A 390 -5.05 -35.24 -22.08
C LYS A 390 -4.69 -34.24 -21.01
N PHE A 391 -5.62 -33.35 -20.68
CA PHE A 391 -5.47 -32.47 -19.53
C PHE A 391 -5.35 -33.32 -18.27
N THR A 392 -4.24 -33.18 -17.56
CA THR A 392 -4.06 -33.74 -16.23
C THR A 392 -4.04 -32.57 -15.26
N PRO A 393 -5.01 -32.47 -14.33
CA PRO A 393 -5.03 -31.39 -13.35
C PRO A 393 -3.70 -31.31 -12.59
N PRO A 394 -3.23 -30.10 -12.25
CA PRO A 394 -2.13 -29.95 -11.31
C PRO A 394 -2.49 -30.65 -9.98
N GLY A 395 -1.72 -31.66 -9.59
CA GLY A 395 -1.99 -32.44 -8.37
C GLY A 395 -2.68 -33.78 -8.66
N GLY A 396 -1.92 -34.86 -8.63
CA GLY A 396 -2.48 -36.21 -8.68
C GLY A 396 -1.48 -37.33 -8.92
N LEU A 397 -1.87 -38.55 -8.54
CA LEU A 397 -1.18 -39.79 -8.90
C LEU A 397 -1.80 -40.34 -10.19
N VAL A 398 -1.01 -40.44 -11.26
CA VAL A 398 -1.44 -40.86 -12.59
C VAL A 398 -0.74 -42.15 -12.95
N ASP A 399 -1.50 -43.22 -13.21
CA ASP A 399 -0.95 -44.45 -13.77
C ASP A 399 -0.58 -44.22 -15.25
N VAL A 400 0.66 -44.53 -15.60
CA VAL A 400 1.16 -44.40 -16.97
C VAL A 400 0.62 -45.55 -17.81
N THR A 401 0.07 -45.19 -18.97
CA THR A 401 -0.52 -46.14 -19.93
C THR A 401 0.24 -46.19 -21.25
N SER A 402 1.11 -45.20 -21.53
CA SER A 402 1.99 -45.18 -22.69
C SER A 402 3.29 -44.41 -22.39
N ASP A 403 4.36 -44.77 -23.08
CA ASP A 403 5.67 -44.11 -22.95
C ASP A 403 5.62 -42.64 -23.39
N GLN A 404 4.78 -42.32 -24.37
CA GLN A 404 4.54 -40.96 -24.84
C GLN A 404 3.89 -40.09 -23.75
N GLN A 405 2.87 -40.62 -23.06
CA GLN A 405 2.19 -39.92 -21.96
C GLN A 405 3.16 -39.53 -20.84
N TYR A 406 4.11 -40.42 -20.50
CA TYR A 406 5.14 -40.13 -19.51
C TYR A 406 6.07 -39.01 -19.96
N ARG A 407 6.59 -39.10 -21.19
CA ARG A 407 7.55 -38.11 -21.74
C ARG A 407 6.93 -36.73 -21.86
N GLU A 408 5.70 -36.63 -22.36
CA GLU A 408 4.99 -35.35 -22.49
C GLU A 408 4.80 -34.67 -21.14
N ARG A 409 4.40 -35.43 -20.10
CA ARG A 409 4.21 -34.84 -18.77
C ARG A 409 5.52 -34.41 -18.14
N VAL A 410 6.55 -35.24 -18.21
CA VAL A 410 7.87 -34.97 -17.64
C VAL A 410 8.54 -33.76 -18.30
N ASN A 411 8.34 -33.58 -19.61
CA ASN A 411 8.85 -32.44 -20.37
C ASN A 411 8.00 -31.16 -20.22
N GLY A 412 6.82 -31.26 -19.62
CA GLY A 412 5.93 -30.14 -19.38
C GLY A 412 6.38 -29.19 -18.25
N PRO A 413 5.73 -28.02 -18.13
CA PRO A 413 5.99 -27.08 -17.06
C PRO A 413 5.50 -27.61 -15.70
N GLY A 414 6.21 -27.21 -14.65
CA GLY A 414 5.93 -27.58 -13.25
C GLY A 414 6.87 -28.64 -12.70
N LEU A 415 6.51 -29.17 -11.52
CA LEU A 415 7.24 -30.24 -10.84
C LEU A 415 6.52 -31.58 -11.05
N VAL A 416 7.23 -32.54 -11.64
CA VAL A 416 6.70 -33.87 -11.96
C VAL A 416 7.59 -34.93 -11.33
N VAL A 417 6.99 -35.94 -10.71
CA VAL A 417 7.69 -37.07 -10.10
C VAL A 417 7.38 -38.34 -10.87
N GLY A 418 8.36 -38.91 -11.56
CA GLY A 418 8.29 -40.27 -12.11
C GLY A 418 8.49 -41.29 -10.98
N TYR A 419 7.45 -42.05 -10.65
CA TYR A 419 7.44 -43.10 -9.64
C TYR A 419 7.47 -44.48 -10.31
N PHE A 420 8.64 -45.10 -10.36
CA PHE A 420 8.83 -46.45 -10.92
C PHE A 420 8.61 -47.51 -9.86
N THR A 421 7.71 -48.45 -10.13
CA THR A 421 7.26 -49.44 -9.17
C THR A 421 7.02 -50.81 -9.83
N ALA A 422 6.90 -51.86 -9.02
CA ALA A 422 6.54 -53.20 -9.45
C ALA A 422 5.60 -53.84 -8.43
N THR A 423 4.65 -54.66 -8.89
CA THR A 423 3.65 -55.29 -8.02
C THR A 423 4.26 -56.28 -7.02
N TRP A 424 5.31 -56.98 -7.44
CA TRP A 424 6.03 -57.98 -6.64
C TRP A 424 6.98 -57.35 -5.60
N CYS A 425 7.35 -56.07 -5.73
CA CYS A 425 8.31 -55.41 -4.84
C CYS A 425 7.72 -55.05 -3.46
N GLY A 426 8.31 -55.58 -2.38
CA GLY A 426 7.92 -55.31 -1.00
C GLY A 426 8.04 -53.83 -0.58
N PRO A 427 9.22 -53.19 -0.77
CA PRO A 427 9.39 -51.76 -0.50
C PRO A 427 8.43 -50.84 -1.29
N CYS A 428 8.04 -51.22 -2.52
CA CYS A 428 7.03 -50.49 -3.30
C CYS A 428 5.68 -50.46 -2.58
N ARG A 429 5.24 -51.61 -2.05
CA ARG A 429 3.98 -51.71 -1.30
C ARG A 429 4.01 -50.89 -0.01
N GLN A 430 5.17 -50.78 0.64
CA GLN A 430 5.33 -50.00 1.87
C GLN A 430 5.19 -48.49 1.64
N ILE A 431 5.75 -47.96 0.54
CA ILE A 431 5.70 -46.52 0.26
C ILE A 431 4.42 -46.08 -0.45
N ALA A 432 3.69 -46.99 -1.11
CA ALA A 432 2.49 -46.68 -1.88
C ALA A 432 1.41 -45.85 -1.12
N PRO A 433 1.11 -46.09 0.17
CA PRO A 433 0.16 -45.24 0.92
C PRO A 433 0.65 -43.80 1.09
N VAL A 434 1.97 -43.60 1.23
CA VAL A 434 2.57 -42.26 1.31
C VAL A 434 2.45 -41.55 -0.04
N ILE A 435 2.75 -42.26 -1.14
CA ILE A 435 2.64 -41.71 -2.49
C ILE A 435 1.22 -41.25 -2.82
N LYS A 436 0.20 -42.02 -2.38
CA LYS A 436 -1.20 -41.61 -2.54
C LYS A 436 -1.55 -40.30 -1.81
N LYS A 437 -0.90 -40.02 -0.68
CA LYS A 437 -1.13 -38.81 0.14
C LYS A 437 -0.27 -37.61 -0.27
N LEU A 438 0.80 -37.81 -1.04
CA LEU A 438 1.69 -36.72 -1.46
C LEU A 438 0.99 -35.64 -2.32
N PRO A 439 0.11 -35.99 -3.28
CA PRO A 439 -0.67 -35.00 -4.02
C PRO A 439 -1.65 -34.21 -3.14
N GLU A 440 -2.15 -34.79 -2.04
CA GLU A 440 -2.98 -34.08 -1.06
C GLU A 440 -2.15 -33.10 -0.24
N LYS A 441 -0.92 -33.49 0.11
CA LYS A 441 0.03 -32.66 0.87
C LYS A 441 0.63 -31.53 0.03
N TYR A 442 0.85 -31.77 -1.25
CA TYR A 442 1.43 -30.82 -2.20
C TYR A 442 0.48 -30.65 -3.40
N PRO A 443 -0.48 -29.71 -3.32
CA PRO A 443 -1.31 -29.34 -4.46
C PRO A 443 -0.41 -29.02 -5.67
N GLY A 444 -0.83 -29.35 -6.90
CA GLY A 444 0.01 -29.12 -8.09
C GLY A 444 1.10 -30.17 -8.38
N LEU A 445 1.45 -31.06 -7.44
CA LEU A 445 2.41 -32.14 -7.67
C LEU A 445 1.82 -33.23 -8.57
N SER A 446 2.40 -33.43 -9.75
CA SER A 446 2.05 -34.57 -10.61
C SER A 446 2.98 -35.75 -10.36
N ILE A 447 2.42 -36.89 -9.96
CA ILE A 447 3.16 -38.14 -9.78
C ILE A 447 2.78 -39.11 -10.88
N MET A 448 3.73 -39.46 -11.75
CA MET A 448 3.57 -40.41 -12.84
C MET A 448 3.99 -41.80 -12.36
N LYS A 449 3.03 -42.67 -12.05
CA LYS A 449 3.26 -44.04 -11.61
C LYS A 449 3.52 -44.94 -12.82
N VAL A 450 4.74 -45.46 -12.92
CA VAL A 450 5.20 -46.35 -13.99
C VAL A 450 5.39 -47.76 -13.42
N ASP A 451 4.62 -48.71 -13.93
CA ASP A 451 4.87 -50.13 -13.68
C ASP A 451 5.97 -50.64 -14.61
N ILE A 452 7.10 -51.07 -14.03
CA ILE A 452 8.26 -51.53 -14.81
C ILE A 452 7.97 -52.82 -15.57
N ASP A 453 7.02 -53.64 -15.11
CA ASP A 453 6.65 -54.89 -15.78
C ASP A 453 5.90 -54.59 -17.08
N SER A 454 5.09 -53.52 -17.08
CA SER A 454 4.29 -53.06 -18.22
C SER A 454 5.08 -52.14 -19.17
N HIS A 455 6.08 -51.40 -18.65
CA HIS A 455 6.85 -50.39 -19.40
C HIS A 455 8.38 -50.61 -19.31
N GLN A 456 8.83 -51.80 -19.70
CA GLN A 456 10.26 -52.19 -19.60
C GLN A 456 11.21 -51.29 -20.40
N GLN A 457 10.82 -50.89 -21.62
CA GLN A 457 11.65 -50.04 -22.48
C GLN A 457 11.82 -48.64 -21.89
N LEU A 458 10.74 -48.07 -21.33
CA LEU A 458 10.79 -46.79 -20.64
C LEU A 458 11.67 -46.85 -19.39
N ALA A 459 11.51 -47.89 -18.57
CA ALA A 459 12.32 -48.09 -17.38
C ALA A 459 13.82 -48.23 -17.73
N ALA A 460 14.14 -48.92 -18.82
CA ALA A 460 15.51 -49.06 -19.33
C ALA A 460 16.06 -47.74 -19.89
N ALA A 461 15.27 -46.99 -20.66
CA ALA A 461 15.66 -45.68 -21.20
C ALA A 461 15.90 -44.65 -20.08
N GLU A 462 15.14 -44.76 -19.00
CA GLU A 462 15.35 -44.00 -17.77
C GLU A 462 16.48 -44.60 -16.90
N GLY A 463 17.05 -45.77 -17.21
CA GLY A 463 18.14 -46.34 -16.41
C GLY A 463 17.72 -46.74 -14.99
N VAL A 464 16.48 -47.22 -14.82
CA VAL A 464 15.96 -47.68 -13.53
C VAL A 464 16.57 -49.05 -13.19
N ALA A 465 17.53 -49.07 -12.26
CA ALA A 465 18.21 -50.30 -11.84
C ALA A 465 17.53 -51.03 -10.67
N SER A 466 16.69 -50.34 -9.90
CA SER A 466 15.98 -50.90 -8.74
C SER A 466 14.63 -50.20 -8.53
N VAL A 467 13.69 -50.86 -7.84
CA VAL A 467 12.37 -50.29 -7.51
C VAL A 467 12.11 -50.36 -6.00
N PRO A 468 11.45 -49.36 -5.39
CA PRO A 468 10.92 -48.15 -6.03
C PRO A 468 12.02 -47.15 -6.35
N THR A 469 11.89 -46.45 -7.48
CA THR A 469 12.76 -45.31 -7.84
C THR A 469 11.89 -44.10 -8.15
N PHE A 470 12.30 -42.94 -7.65
CA PHE A 470 11.64 -41.66 -7.86
C PHE A 470 12.56 -40.74 -8.63
N LYS A 471 12.05 -40.16 -9.71
CA LYS A 471 12.76 -39.16 -10.50
C LYS A 471 11.98 -37.87 -10.50
N VAL A 472 12.62 -36.80 -10.06
CA VAL A 472 11.99 -35.48 -9.96
C VAL A 472 12.44 -34.64 -11.14
N TYR A 473 11.48 -34.12 -11.88
CA TYR A 473 11.67 -33.27 -13.04
C TYR A 473 11.04 -31.90 -12.80
N LYS A 474 11.76 -30.86 -13.20
CA LYS A 474 11.32 -29.48 -13.09
C LYS A 474 11.47 -28.83 -14.47
N ASN A 475 10.35 -28.46 -15.08
CA ASN A 475 10.29 -27.84 -16.42
C ASN A 475 11.12 -28.64 -17.45
N GLY A 476 10.88 -29.96 -17.53
CA GLY A 476 11.59 -30.86 -18.45
C GLY A 476 13.03 -31.24 -18.10
N ARG A 477 13.58 -30.75 -16.99
CA ARG A 477 14.93 -31.12 -16.53
C ARG A 477 14.87 -32.01 -15.30
N LYS A 478 15.56 -33.15 -15.33
CA LYS A 478 15.74 -34.01 -14.15
C LYS A 478 16.58 -33.26 -13.11
N VAL A 479 16.03 -33.03 -11.92
CA VAL A 479 16.68 -32.30 -10.82
C VAL A 479 17.14 -33.21 -9.70
N ASN A 480 16.41 -34.30 -9.43
CA ASN A 480 16.75 -35.25 -8.38
C ASN A 480 16.37 -36.69 -8.76
N GLU A 481 17.05 -37.64 -8.14
CA GLU A 481 16.78 -39.07 -8.26
C GLU A 481 16.93 -39.72 -6.88
N ILE A 482 15.96 -40.55 -6.50
CA ILE A 482 15.89 -41.21 -5.21
C ILE A 482 15.60 -42.69 -5.45
N THR A 483 16.48 -43.56 -4.97
CA THR A 483 16.30 -45.00 -5.04
C THR A 483 15.87 -45.55 -3.68
N GLY A 484 14.98 -46.54 -3.69
CA GLY A 484 14.44 -47.17 -2.49
C GLY A 484 13.25 -46.43 -1.85
N ALA A 485 12.63 -47.10 -0.88
CA ALA A 485 11.42 -46.62 -0.21
C ALA A 485 11.75 -45.59 0.89
N ASN A 486 12.29 -44.42 0.51
CA ASN A 486 12.65 -43.36 1.45
C ASN A 486 11.65 -42.19 1.40
N ALA A 487 10.57 -42.29 2.16
CA ALA A 487 9.51 -41.28 2.22
C ALA A 487 9.98 -39.91 2.76
N PRO A 488 10.78 -39.80 3.84
CA PRO A 488 11.26 -38.51 4.35
C PRO A 488 12.12 -37.74 3.33
N LEU A 489 13.02 -38.44 2.63
CA LEU A 489 13.88 -37.81 1.62
C LEU A 489 13.05 -37.33 0.41
N LEU A 490 12.08 -38.12 -0.02
CA LEU A 490 11.17 -37.74 -1.09
C LEU A 490 10.37 -36.47 -0.74
N ASP A 491 9.84 -36.42 0.48
CA ASP A 491 9.10 -35.26 0.99
C ASP A 491 9.96 -33.99 1.03
N GLN A 492 11.20 -34.10 1.51
CA GLN A 492 12.16 -33.00 1.57
C GLN A 492 12.49 -32.46 0.17
N VAL A 493 12.79 -33.35 -0.78
CA VAL A 493 13.17 -32.96 -2.15
C VAL A 493 12.00 -32.27 -2.87
N ILE A 494 10.77 -32.75 -2.70
CA ILE A 494 9.58 -32.12 -3.26
C ILE A 494 9.40 -30.73 -2.67
N SER A 495 9.45 -30.61 -1.34
CA SER A 495 9.27 -29.33 -0.64
C SER A 495 10.30 -28.27 -1.06
N GLN A 496 11.58 -28.64 -1.14
CA GLN A 496 12.65 -27.73 -1.58
C GLN A 496 12.45 -27.24 -3.02
N ASN A 497 12.14 -28.14 -3.95
CA ASN A 497 11.98 -27.78 -5.35
C ASN A 497 10.73 -26.92 -5.63
N LEU A 498 9.67 -27.08 -4.82
CA LEU A 498 8.48 -26.23 -4.85
C LEU A 498 8.77 -24.83 -4.29
N GLN A 499 9.52 -24.71 -3.18
CA GLN A 499 9.91 -23.40 -2.63
C GLN A 499 10.77 -22.59 -3.61
N ASP A 500 11.64 -23.24 -4.39
CA ASP A 500 12.43 -22.60 -5.44
C ASP A 500 11.61 -22.11 -6.64
N ILE A 501 10.40 -22.63 -6.84
CA ILE A 501 9.45 -22.09 -7.83
C ILE A 501 8.83 -20.80 -7.26
N LEU A 502 8.45 -20.81 -5.98
CA LEU A 502 7.81 -19.68 -5.30
C LEU A 502 8.75 -18.49 -5.02
N LYS A 503 10.07 -18.70 -4.93
CA LYS A 503 11.06 -17.62 -4.69
C LYS A 503 11.54 -16.89 -5.97
N LYS A 504 11.23 -17.42 -7.15
CA LYS A 504 11.60 -16.82 -8.45
C LYS A 504 10.44 -16.05 -9.11
N VAL A 505 9.29 -16.03 -8.46
CA VAL A 505 8.17 -15.10 -8.68
C VAL A 505 8.34 -13.96 -7.69
#